data_AF-A0A4Y2KDP5-F1
#
_entry.id   AF-A0A4Y2KDP5-F1
#
_cell.length_a   1.000
_cell.length_b   1.000
_cell.length_c   1.000
_cell.angle_alpha   90.00
_cell.angle_beta   90.00
_cell.angle_gamma   90.00
#
_symmetry.space_group_name_H-M   'P 1'
#
loop_
_entity.id
_entity.type
_entity.pdbx_description
1 polymer ?
#
loop_
_entity_poly.entity_id
_entity_poly.type
_entity_poly.pdbx_seq_one_letter_code
_entity_poly.pdbx_strand_id
1 'polypeptide(L)'
;VPWSDVAASSLAESEQWLKWIDDRCNEDIEVDEYENDPFIGGITTWSECSNYGPPKTAIKMTLELTFRADAVCVLGLLLVGRHRKEVQKELAELKLIPQLSDLFDHFLWRTNAREYTRLPGHNSSCECSPEVALKIQVLRLIHSFCDHSDYKHVMLSWSEYSEITALEERSEADFPTWLRRGAMCIGNNGLLSKIVEVIKKETGASTFRFWLSRAIESYLRGSFSSADQDFLLRRNLLQHVIQNLITSNIRHKEVLQSSFDLLGELVKFNVSAFVELNTQMHNSTRQRKLLALMNSSLVDSNMFIRSLILSYELFVSSGDEDMKAFAEECCYVLCHVGSLKTRINYLQRLLSLINIHNLTQENVSCLNTALVILMFGLKKGELPQYLHYLATNVEGCSVATNSCALHLENLRDLLLFWQDHYLQKDKDCTILEKGSRICFQEWRDTVSLLTCDDCKNPCAIAFYTTPAVSSRAS
;
A
#
# COMPACT_ATOMS: atom_id res chain seq x y z
N VAL A 1 4.23 -28.50 9.92
CA VAL A 1 4.42 -29.04 8.55
C VAL A 1 3.05 -28.98 7.87
N PRO A 2 2.81 -27.97 7.02
CA PRO A 2 2.93 -28.14 5.56
C PRO A 2 3.44 -26.86 4.89
N TRP A 3 4.75 -26.76 4.64
CA TRP A 3 5.37 -25.67 3.86
C TRP A 3 6.03 -26.18 2.57
N SER A 4 6.09 -27.50 2.40
CA SER A 4 6.57 -28.17 1.19
C SER A 4 5.61 -27.98 0.00
N ASP A 5 4.31 -27.80 0.25
CA ASP A 5 3.31 -27.71 -0.83
C ASP A 5 3.16 -26.30 -1.44
N VAL A 6 3.62 -25.25 -0.75
CA VAL A 6 3.47 -23.85 -1.21
C VAL A 6 4.61 -23.41 -2.12
N ALA A 7 5.84 -23.87 -1.85
CA ALA A 7 6.96 -23.69 -2.78
C ALA A 7 6.71 -24.45 -4.10
N ALA A 8 6.07 -25.62 -4.01
CA ALA A 8 5.59 -26.36 -5.17
C ALA A 8 4.46 -25.61 -5.90
N SER A 9 3.56 -24.93 -5.20
CA SER A 9 2.46 -24.13 -5.80
C SER A 9 2.97 -22.91 -6.57
N SER A 10 3.95 -22.15 -6.05
CA SER A 10 4.50 -20.97 -6.74
C SER A 10 5.36 -21.35 -7.95
N LEU A 11 6.10 -22.46 -7.88
CA LEU A 11 6.81 -23.02 -9.03
C LEU A 11 5.83 -23.60 -10.06
N ALA A 12 4.81 -24.33 -9.62
CA ALA A 12 3.80 -24.91 -10.52
C ALA A 12 2.97 -23.83 -11.22
N GLU A 13 2.65 -22.72 -10.55
CA GLU A 13 1.99 -21.57 -11.17
C GLU A 13 2.91 -20.90 -12.19
N SER A 14 4.18 -20.64 -11.85
CA SER A 14 5.17 -20.10 -12.79
C SER A 14 5.41 -21.02 -13.99
N GLU A 15 5.42 -22.34 -13.80
CA GLU A 15 5.58 -23.34 -14.88
C GLU A 15 4.32 -23.46 -15.75
N GLN A 16 3.13 -23.36 -15.16
CA GLN A 16 1.86 -23.28 -15.91
C GLN A 16 1.78 -22.01 -16.75
N TRP A 17 2.28 -20.88 -16.24
CA TRP A 17 2.36 -19.63 -16.98
C TRP A 17 3.41 -19.66 -18.09
N LEU A 18 4.61 -20.20 -17.83
CA LEU A 18 5.63 -20.39 -18.87
C LEU A 18 5.12 -21.29 -19.99
N LYS A 19 4.43 -22.38 -19.64
CA LYS A 19 3.80 -23.26 -20.62
C LYS A 19 2.69 -22.56 -21.41
N TRP A 20 1.86 -21.75 -20.75
CA TRP A 20 0.82 -20.96 -21.44
C TRP A 20 1.42 -19.89 -22.37
N ILE A 21 2.53 -19.24 -21.98
CA ILE A 21 3.28 -18.30 -22.82
C ILE A 21 3.85 -19.02 -24.04
N ASP A 22 4.49 -20.18 -23.86
CA ASP A 22 5.01 -20.99 -24.97
C ASP A 22 3.87 -21.45 -25.90
N ASP A 23 2.74 -21.88 -25.35
CA ASP A 23 1.57 -22.29 -26.14
C ASP A 23 1.01 -21.11 -26.97
N ARG A 24 0.96 -19.89 -26.41
CA ARG A 24 0.52 -18.68 -27.11
C ARG A 24 1.50 -18.15 -28.15
N CYS A 25 2.80 -18.15 -27.85
CA CYS A 25 3.83 -17.79 -28.80
C CYS A 25 3.89 -18.75 -29.99
N ASN A 26 3.48 -20.02 -29.81
CA ASN A 26 3.36 -20.99 -30.89
C ASN A 26 2.07 -20.82 -31.70
N GLU A 27 0.98 -20.33 -31.11
CA GLU A 27 -0.28 -20.00 -31.82
C GLU A 27 -0.12 -18.77 -32.75
N ASP A 28 0.72 -17.79 -32.40
CA ASP A 28 0.94 -16.55 -33.18
C ASP A 28 1.77 -16.75 -34.47
N ILE A 29 2.30 -17.95 -34.73
CA ILE A 29 3.08 -18.26 -35.94
C ILE A 29 2.16 -18.54 -37.16
N GLU A 30 0.84 -18.75 -36.96
CA GLU A 30 -0.13 -19.03 -38.04
C GLU A 30 -1.11 -17.86 -38.31
N VAL A 31 -0.63 -16.61 -38.35
CA VAL A 31 -1.45 -15.47 -38.81
C VAL A 31 -0.93 -14.96 -40.15
N ASP A 32 -1.70 -15.25 -41.21
CA ASP A 32 -1.47 -14.80 -42.59
C ASP A 32 -1.17 -13.30 -42.69
N GLU A 33 -0.14 -12.97 -43.48
CA GLU A 33 0.22 -11.61 -43.91
C GLU A 33 -0.98 -10.92 -44.58
N TYR A 34 -1.66 -10.01 -43.86
CA TYR A 34 -2.59 -9.06 -44.48
C TYR A 34 -2.29 -7.63 -44.03
N GLU A 35 -1.77 -6.88 -45.01
CA GLU A 35 -1.73 -5.42 -45.21
C GLU A 35 -1.68 -4.50 -43.97
N ASN A 36 -0.54 -3.80 -43.85
CA ASN A 36 -0.31 -2.64 -43.00
C ASN A 36 -1.33 -1.51 -43.29
N ASP A 37 -2.33 -1.36 -42.43
CA ASP A 37 -3.09 -0.12 -42.31
C ASP A 37 -2.63 0.61 -41.03
N PRO A 38 -2.16 1.87 -41.07
CA PRO A 38 -1.67 2.56 -39.89
C PRO A 38 -2.87 3.00 -39.03
N PHE A 39 -3.37 2.11 -38.19
CA PHE A 39 -4.43 2.42 -37.25
C PHE A 39 -3.89 3.27 -36.08
N ILE A 40 -4.25 4.56 -36.10
CA ILE A 40 -4.02 5.51 -35.02
C ILE A 40 -4.93 5.13 -33.85
N GLY A 41 -4.32 4.83 -32.70
CA GLY A 41 -4.97 4.31 -31.51
C GLY A 41 -6.15 5.15 -31.00
N GLY A 42 -7.36 4.84 -31.43
CA GLY A 42 -8.60 5.28 -30.81
C GLY A 42 -9.39 4.07 -30.33
N ILE A 43 -9.62 3.94 -29.02
CA ILE A 43 -10.48 2.87 -28.47
C ILE A 43 -11.98 3.13 -28.72
N THR A 44 -12.38 4.22 -29.40
CA THR A 44 -13.81 4.63 -29.40
C THR A 44 -14.40 5.22 -30.68
N THR A 45 -13.69 5.29 -31.80
CA THR A 45 -14.31 5.78 -33.05
C THR A 45 -14.78 4.62 -33.92
N TRP A 46 -16.09 4.37 -33.90
CA TRP A 46 -16.77 3.62 -34.96
C TRP A 46 -16.51 4.34 -36.28
N SER A 47 -15.64 3.79 -37.13
CA SER A 47 -15.52 4.25 -38.51
C SER A 47 -16.73 3.73 -39.27
N GLU A 48 -17.59 4.64 -39.73
CA GLU A 48 -18.71 4.34 -40.64
C GLU A 48 -18.24 3.75 -41.99
N CYS A 49 -16.92 3.62 -42.21
CA CYS A 49 -16.31 3.16 -43.45
C CYS A 49 -15.73 1.72 -43.38
N SER A 50 -16.13 0.90 -42.41
CA SER A 50 -15.77 -0.53 -42.38
C SER A 50 -16.73 -1.33 -43.27
N ASN A 51 -16.28 -1.73 -44.47
CA ASN A 51 -16.98 -2.69 -45.35
C ASN A 51 -17.10 -4.11 -44.77
N TYR A 52 -16.59 -4.35 -43.55
CA TYR A 52 -16.76 -5.59 -42.80
C TYR A 52 -17.90 -5.42 -41.79
N GLY A 53 -18.89 -6.31 -41.85
CA GLY A 53 -20.10 -6.21 -41.03
C GLY A 53 -19.83 -6.12 -39.51
N PRO A 54 -20.76 -5.52 -38.74
CA PRO A 54 -20.58 -5.16 -37.33
C PRO A 54 -20.02 -6.26 -36.40
N PRO A 55 -20.38 -7.57 -36.52
CA PRO A 55 -19.87 -8.58 -35.60
C PRO A 55 -18.40 -8.94 -35.81
N LYS A 56 -17.86 -8.85 -37.03
CA LYS A 56 -16.44 -9.20 -37.29
C LYS A 56 -15.50 -8.15 -36.72
N THR A 57 -15.86 -6.87 -36.86
CA THR A 57 -15.09 -5.75 -36.30
C THR A 57 -15.12 -5.75 -34.77
N ALA A 58 -16.28 -6.06 -34.16
CA ALA A 58 -16.40 -6.17 -32.70
C ALA A 58 -15.53 -7.30 -32.11
N ILE A 59 -15.52 -8.49 -32.73
CA ILE A 59 -14.67 -9.61 -32.31
C ILE A 59 -13.19 -9.24 -32.43
N LYS A 60 -12.77 -8.61 -33.54
CA LYS A 60 -11.39 -8.16 -33.73
C LYS A 60 -10.97 -7.15 -32.67
N MET A 61 -11.83 -6.19 -32.33
CA MET A 61 -11.57 -5.22 -31.25
C MET A 61 -11.46 -5.88 -29.87
N THR A 62 -12.33 -6.84 -29.57
CA THR A 62 -12.26 -7.60 -28.31
C THR A 62 -10.97 -8.40 -28.19
N LEU A 63 -10.57 -9.12 -29.25
CA LEU A 63 -9.32 -9.89 -29.27
C LEU A 63 -8.10 -8.98 -29.07
N GLU A 64 -8.07 -7.83 -29.74
CA GLU A 64 -6.99 -6.84 -29.60
C GLU A 64 -6.89 -6.29 -28.16
N LEU A 65 -8.02 -5.97 -27.52
CA LEU A 65 -8.03 -5.50 -26.13
C LEU A 65 -7.55 -6.57 -25.16
N THR A 66 -7.95 -7.83 -25.39
CA THR A 66 -7.47 -8.97 -24.60
C THR A 66 -5.97 -9.17 -24.78
N PHE A 67 -5.46 -9.17 -26.02
CA PHE A 67 -4.03 -9.28 -26.29
C PHE A 67 -3.23 -8.18 -25.59
N ARG A 68 -3.69 -6.93 -25.65
CA ARG A 68 -3.05 -5.82 -24.93
C ARG A 68 -3.07 -6.02 -23.42
N ALA A 69 -4.18 -6.51 -22.86
CA ALA A 69 -4.28 -6.78 -21.43
C ALA A 69 -3.27 -7.87 -21.02
N ASP A 70 -3.12 -8.91 -21.83
CA ASP A 70 -2.18 -10.01 -21.60
C ASP A 70 -0.73 -9.54 -21.74
N ALA A 71 -0.40 -8.75 -22.77
CA ALA A 71 0.94 -8.17 -22.95
C ALA A 71 1.34 -7.29 -21.76
N VAL A 72 0.43 -6.42 -21.31
CA VAL A 72 0.64 -5.58 -20.11
C VAL A 72 0.78 -6.43 -18.85
N CYS A 73 0.02 -7.53 -18.74
CA CYS A 73 0.13 -8.48 -17.63
C CYS A 73 1.52 -9.13 -17.58
N VAL A 74 2.04 -9.61 -18.72
CA VAL A 74 3.37 -10.21 -18.82
C VAL A 74 4.45 -9.22 -18.38
N LEU A 75 4.39 -7.96 -18.86
CA LEU A 75 5.31 -6.91 -18.40
C LEU A 75 5.21 -6.69 -16.88
N GLY A 76 4.01 -6.75 -16.33
CA GLY A 76 3.76 -6.66 -14.89
C GLY A 76 4.42 -7.80 -14.11
N LEU A 77 4.35 -9.03 -14.62
CA LEU A 77 4.95 -10.21 -13.98
C LEU A 77 6.48 -10.13 -13.94
N LEU A 78 7.12 -9.58 -14.99
CA LEU A 78 8.57 -9.36 -15.02
C LEU A 78 9.05 -8.43 -13.88
N LEU A 79 8.18 -7.51 -13.43
CA LEU A 79 8.46 -6.56 -12.33
C LEU A 79 8.31 -7.15 -10.92
N VAL A 80 7.79 -8.37 -10.79
CA VAL A 80 7.63 -9.06 -9.49
C VAL A 80 8.84 -9.97 -9.19
N GLY A 81 9.67 -10.26 -10.19
CA GLY A 81 10.78 -11.20 -10.10
C GLY A 81 12.05 -10.73 -9.36
N ARG A 82 13.07 -11.59 -9.34
CA ARG A 82 14.38 -11.28 -8.73
C ARG A 82 15.10 -10.12 -9.42
N HIS A 83 14.90 -9.98 -10.73
CA HIS A 83 15.50 -8.97 -11.60
C HIS A 83 14.67 -7.67 -11.70
N ARG A 84 13.70 -7.45 -10.81
CA ARG A 84 12.76 -6.31 -10.92
C ARG A 84 13.42 -4.95 -11.15
N LYS A 85 14.58 -4.69 -10.53
CA LYS A 85 15.28 -3.40 -10.66
C LYS A 85 15.87 -3.19 -12.06
N GLU A 86 16.39 -4.27 -12.65
CA GLU A 86 16.89 -4.26 -14.02
C GLU A 86 15.72 -4.05 -14.97
N VAL A 87 14.60 -4.75 -14.77
CA VAL A 87 13.38 -4.57 -15.56
C VAL A 87 12.83 -3.15 -15.44
N GLN A 88 12.78 -2.56 -14.23
CA GLN A 88 12.36 -1.16 -14.03
C GLN A 88 13.22 -0.19 -14.83
N LYS A 89 14.54 -0.40 -14.83
CA LYS A 89 15.48 0.41 -15.63
C LYS A 89 15.22 0.27 -17.12
N GLU A 90 15.17 -0.96 -17.64
CA GLU A 90 14.95 -1.23 -19.07
C GLU A 90 13.61 -0.63 -19.55
N LEU A 91 12.54 -0.81 -18.78
CA LEU A 91 11.22 -0.24 -19.12
C LEU A 91 11.22 1.31 -19.09
N ALA A 92 12.01 1.93 -18.21
CA ALA A 92 12.19 3.37 -18.18
C ALA A 92 12.95 3.86 -19.44
N GLU A 93 14.01 3.16 -19.84
CA GLU A 93 14.81 3.46 -21.03
C GLU A 93 14.01 3.26 -22.33
N LEU A 94 13.15 2.24 -22.36
CA LEU A 94 12.18 1.98 -23.45
C LEU A 94 10.99 2.94 -23.46
N LYS A 95 10.90 3.88 -22.51
CA LYS A 95 9.84 4.89 -22.41
C LYS A 95 8.44 4.28 -22.31
N LEU A 96 8.30 3.19 -21.56
CA LEU A 96 7.01 2.56 -21.30
C LEU A 96 6.00 3.55 -20.69
N ILE A 97 6.40 4.28 -19.65
CA ILE A 97 5.49 5.15 -18.88
C ILE A 97 4.90 6.29 -19.73
N PRO A 98 5.68 7.04 -20.55
CA PRO A 98 5.10 7.99 -21.50
C PRO A 98 4.05 7.37 -22.43
N GLN A 99 4.32 6.17 -22.98
CA GLN A 99 3.36 5.48 -23.85
C GLN A 99 2.09 5.05 -23.09
N LEU A 100 2.24 4.58 -21.85
CA LEU A 100 1.09 4.29 -20.97
C LEU A 100 0.31 5.56 -20.63
N SER A 101 0.97 6.70 -20.50
CA SER A 101 0.32 8.00 -20.30
C SER A 101 -0.58 8.38 -21.47
N ASP A 102 -0.12 8.13 -22.70
CA ASP A 102 -0.90 8.38 -23.91
C ASP A 102 -2.07 7.39 -24.01
N LEU A 103 -1.83 6.10 -23.74
CA LEU A 103 -2.90 5.09 -23.68
C LEU A 103 -3.97 5.44 -22.64
N PHE A 104 -3.55 5.95 -21.48
CA PHE A 104 -4.43 6.32 -20.38
C PHE A 104 -5.45 7.40 -20.75
N ASP A 105 -5.11 8.33 -21.65
CA ASP A 105 -6.01 9.36 -22.14
C ASP A 105 -7.14 8.80 -23.01
N HIS A 106 -6.94 7.62 -23.59
CA HIS A 106 -7.95 6.93 -24.42
C HIS A 106 -8.93 6.10 -23.59
N PHE A 107 -8.70 5.93 -22.30
CA PHE A 107 -9.59 5.19 -21.42
C PHE A 107 -10.84 5.99 -21.04
N LEU A 108 -12.00 5.37 -21.21
CA LEU A 108 -13.26 5.90 -20.71
C LEU A 108 -13.46 5.53 -19.23
N TRP A 109 -13.05 6.42 -18.34
CA TRP A 109 -13.21 6.20 -16.89
C TRP A 109 -14.65 6.38 -16.40
N ARG A 110 -15.44 7.22 -17.08
CA ARG A 110 -16.85 7.43 -16.74
C ARG A 110 -17.71 6.34 -17.37
N THR A 111 -18.41 5.58 -16.54
CA THR A 111 -19.53 4.75 -16.99
C THR A 111 -20.83 5.40 -16.50
N ASN A 112 -21.46 6.23 -17.33
CA ASN A 112 -22.88 6.50 -17.13
C ASN A 112 -23.59 5.14 -17.27
N ALA A 113 -24.17 4.63 -16.19
CA ALA A 113 -24.84 3.32 -16.12
C ALA A 113 -26.03 3.13 -17.09
N ARG A 114 -26.22 4.04 -18.06
CA ARG A 114 -27.33 4.05 -19.00
C ARG A 114 -26.99 3.60 -20.42
N GLU A 115 -25.72 3.54 -20.84
CA GLU A 115 -25.40 3.50 -22.28
C GLU A 115 -24.28 2.53 -22.72
N TYR A 116 -24.19 1.33 -22.16
CA TYR A 116 -23.50 0.24 -22.86
C TYR A 116 -24.45 -0.91 -23.19
N THR A 117 -24.35 -1.30 -24.46
CA THR A 117 -24.96 -2.47 -25.09
C THR A 117 -24.63 -3.70 -24.25
N ARG A 118 -25.64 -4.15 -23.50
CA ARG A 118 -25.57 -5.29 -22.58
C ARG A 118 -25.10 -6.53 -23.35
N LEU A 119 -24.07 -7.22 -22.86
CA LEU A 119 -23.90 -8.63 -23.21
C LEU A 119 -25.10 -9.39 -22.60
N PRO A 120 -25.90 -10.12 -23.40
CA PRO A 120 -27.06 -10.84 -22.88
C PRO A 120 -26.64 -11.84 -21.80
N GLY A 121 -27.21 -11.75 -20.59
CA GLY A 121 -27.02 -12.74 -19.51
C GLY A 121 -26.16 -12.31 -18.31
N HIS A 122 -25.58 -11.09 -18.29
CA HIS A 122 -24.76 -10.62 -17.16
C HIS A 122 -25.50 -9.66 -16.22
N ASN A 123 -25.26 -9.79 -14.90
CA ASN A 123 -25.80 -8.90 -13.85
C ASN A 123 -25.34 -7.45 -14.03
N SER A 124 -26.10 -6.49 -13.50
CA SER A 124 -25.83 -5.04 -13.56
C SER A 124 -24.52 -4.58 -12.90
N SER A 125 -23.74 -5.51 -12.33
CA SER A 125 -22.45 -5.32 -11.68
C SER A 125 -21.33 -6.16 -12.30
N CYS A 126 -21.49 -6.70 -13.51
CA CYS A 126 -20.42 -7.49 -14.15
C CYS A 126 -19.32 -6.59 -14.72
N GLU A 127 -18.11 -6.70 -14.17
CA GLU A 127 -16.90 -6.01 -14.61
C GLU A 127 -16.11 -6.79 -15.68
N CYS A 128 -16.76 -7.75 -16.34
CA CYS A 128 -16.18 -8.77 -17.20
C CYS A 128 -15.85 -8.32 -18.64
N SER A 129 -15.51 -7.04 -18.84
CA SER A 129 -15.16 -6.49 -20.16
C SER A 129 -13.63 -6.51 -20.42
N PRO A 130 -13.18 -6.84 -21.64
CA PRO A 130 -11.77 -6.70 -22.04
C PRO A 130 -11.18 -5.31 -21.77
N GLU A 131 -12.00 -4.25 -21.88
CA GLU A 131 -11.57 -2.88 -21.57
C GLU A 131 -11.29 -2.69 -20.07
N VAL A 132 -12.12 -3.28 -19.21
CA VAL A 132 -11.92 -3.25 -17.75
C VAL A 132 -10.67 -4.03 -17.38
N ALA A 133 -10.46 -5.20 -17.99
CA ALA A 133 -9.26 -5.99 -17.82
C ALA A 133 -8.01 -5.18 -18.20
N LEU A 134 -8.00 -4.55 -19.37
CA LEU A 134 -6.88 -3.71 -19.81
C LEU A 134 -6.60 -2.56 -18.82
N LYS A 135 -7.63 -1.83 -18.37
CA LYS A 135 -7.47 -0.75 -17.37
C LYS A 135 -6.84 -1.27 -16.08
N ILE A 136 -7.31 -2.41 -15.56
CA ILE A 136 -6.77 -3.02 -14.34
C ILE A 136 -5.32 -3.45 -14.56
N GLN A 137 -5.00 -4.09 -15.68
CA GLN A 137 -3.63 -4.53 -15.97
C GLN A 137 -2.68 -3.34 -16.13
N VAL A 138 -3.10 -2.24 -16.76
CA VAL A 138 -2.29 -1.02 -16.85
C VAL A 138 -2.01 -0.45 -15.46
N LEU A 139 -3.02 -0.37 -14.57
CA LEU A 139 -2.81 0.10 -13.20
C LEU A 139 -1.92 -0.85 -12.38
N ARG A 140 -2.02 -2.17 -12.58
CA ARG A 140 -1.13 -3.18 -11.97
C ARG A 140 0.31 -3.04 -12.46
N LEU A 141 0.52 -2.79 -13.75
CA LEU A 141 1.84 -2.54 -14.33
C LEU A 141 2.44 -1.25 -13.75
N ILE A 142 1.68 -0.16 -13.69
CA ILE A 142 2.12 1.11 -13.08
C ILE A 142 2.51 0.89 -11.61
N HIS A 143 1.66 0.20 -10.85
CA HIS A 143 1.94 -0.16 -9.46
C HIS A 143 3.26 -0.90 -9.32
N SER A 144 3.47 -1.95 -10.11
CA SER A 144 4.65 -2.82 -10.04
C SER A 144 5.91 -2.09 -10.52
N PHE A 145 5.77 -1.19 -11.50
CA PHE A 145 6.87 -0.37 -11.99
C PHE A 145 7.33 0.64 -10.92
N CYS A 146 6.41 1.21 -10.16
CA CYS A 146 6.72 2.28 -9.19
C CYS A 146 7.18 1.75 -7.83
N ASP A 147 6.69 0.58 -7.39
CA ASP A 147 6.97 0.07 -6.05
C ASP A 147 8.49 -0.03 -5.78
N HIS A 148 8.96 0.84 -4.88
CA HIS A 148 10.37 0.99 -4.51
C HIS A 148 11.32 1.24 -5.69
N SER A 149 10.84 1.93 -6.73
CA SER A 149 11.58 2.23 -7.95
C SER A 149 12.34 3.54 -7.87
N ASP A 150 13.60 3.51 -8.29
CA ASP A 150 14.40 4.73 -8.49
C ASP A 150 13.97 5.50 -9.75
N TYR A 151 13.17 4.88 -10.62
CA TYR A 151 12.74 5.43 -11.91
C TYR A 151 11.36 6.07 -11.90
N LYS A 152 10.69 6.12 -10.74
CA LYS A 152 9.29 6.56 -10.61
C LYS A 152 8.98 7.95 -11.19
N HIS A 153 9.95 8.87 -11.20
CA HIS A 153 9.75 10.25 -11.68
C HIS A 153 9.46 10.36 -13.17
N VAL A 154 9.67 9.31 -13.98
CA VAL A 154 9.22 9.28 -15.39
C VAL A 154 7.69 9.37 -15.54
N MET A 155 6.93 9.12 -14.46
CA MET A 155 5.47 9.33 -14.41
C MET A 155 5.06 10.79 -14.50
N LEU A 156 5.99 11.72 -14.30
CA LEU A 156 5.72 13.15 -14.32
C LEU A 156 5.99 13.72 -15.72
N SER A 157 5.38 14.86 -16.01
CA SER A 157 5.88 15.75 -17.06
C SER A 157 7.12 16.50 -16.58
N TRP A 158 7.86 17.10 -17.51
CA TRP A 158 9.04 17.90 -17.15
C TRP A 158 8.68 19.09 -16.23
N SER A 159 7.57 19.77 -16.49
CA SER A 159 7.11 20.90 -15.67
C SER A 159 6.78 20.47 -14.24
N GLU A 160 6.17 19.30 -14.07
CA GLU A 160 5.84 18.74 -12.76
C GLU A 160 7.07 18.27 -12.01
N TYR A 161 8.04 17.67 -12.70
CA TYR A 161 9.31 17.34 -12.07
C TYR A 161 10.05 18.60 -11.64
N SER A 162 10.05 19.66 -12.46
CA SER A 162 10.61 20.96 -12.07
C SER A 162 9.92 21.56 -10.83
N GLU A 163 8.61 21.33 -10.64
CA GLU A 163 7.88 21.71 -9.43
C GLU A 163 8.40 20.96 -8.19
N ILE A 164 8.59 19.64 -8.28
CA ILE A 164 9.12 18.82 -7.19
C ILE A 164 10.55 19.23 -6.85
N THR A 165 11.39 19.47 -7.85
CA THR A 165 12.78 19.87 -7.60
C THR A 165 12.87 21.24 -6.92
N ALA A 166 11.94 22.15 -7.22
CA ALA A 166 11.84 23.43 -6.53
C ALA A 166 11.35 23.29 -5.08
N LEU A 167 10.54 22.25 -4.78
CA LEU A 167 10.08 21.92 -3.43
C LEU A 167 11.18 21.30 -2.55
N GLU A 168 12.08 20.50 -3.13
CA GLU A 168 13.15 19.85 -2.36
C GLU A 168 14.35 20.77 -2.05
N GLU A 169 14.33 22.02 -2.55
CA GLU A 169 15.49 22.95 -2.50
C GLU A 169 16.80 22.33 -3.04
N ARG A 170 16.70 21.33 -3.92
CA ARG A 170 17.88 20.61 -4.44
C ARG A 170 18.69 21.48 -5.39
N SER A 171 20.02 21.33 -5.31
CA SER A 171 20.93 21.91 -6.29
C SER A 171 20.84 21.12 -7.61
N GLU A 172 21.11 21.77 -8.74
CA GLU A 172 21.11 21.09 -10.04
C GLU A 172 22.13 19.94 -10.14
N ALA A 173 23.13 19.92 -9.25
CA ALA A 173 24.12 18.84 -9.16
C ALA A 173 23.55 17.52 -8.58
N ASP A 174 22.39 17.55 -7.93
CA ASP A 174 21.75 16.38 -7.31
C ASP A 174 20.80 15.63 -8.26
N PHE A 175 20.73 16.05 -9.53
CA PHE A 175 19.84 15.43 -10.50
C PHE A 175 20.34 14.05 -10.94
N PRO A 176 19.46 13.04 -11.00
CA PRO A 176 19.82 11.75 -11.58
C PRO A 176 20.23 11.96 -13.04
N THR A 177 21.48 11.66 -13.35
CA THR A 177 22.08 11.85 -14.69
C THR A 177 21.36 11.07 -15.80
N TRP A 178 20.63 10.02 -15.43
CA TRP A 178 19.84 9.19 -16.34
C TRP A 178 18.49 9.84 -16.71
N LEU A 179 17.93 10.70 -15.86
CA LEU A 179 16.59 11.26 -16.09
C LEU A 179 16.67 12.43 -17.07
N ARG A 180 16.16 12.21 -18.27
CA ARG A 180 16.13 13.21 -19.35
C ARG A 180 14.70 13.56 -19.71
N ARG A 181 14.47 14.81 -20.16
CA ARG A 181 13.16 15.28 -20.62
C ARG A 181 12.47 14.31 -21.60
N GLY A 182 13.25 13.69 -22.49
CA GLY A 182 12.72 12.74 -23.49
C GLY A 182 12.30 11.37 -22.96
N ALA A 183 12.55 11.05 -21.69
CA ALA A 183 12.11 9.81 -21.02
C ALA A 183 10.85 10.01 -20.16
N MET A 184 10.41 11.26 -20.00
CA MET A 184 9.28 11.65 -19.15
C MET A 184 7.99 11.81 -19.96
N CYS A 185 6.86 11.93 -19.28
CA CYS A 185 5.57 12.15 -19.94
C CYS A 185 5.57 13.50 -20.70
N ILE A 186 4.89 13.52 -21.85
CA ILE A 186 4.79 14.71 -22.71
C ILE A 186 3.57 15.56 -22.29
N GLY A 187 3.69 16.88 -22.42
CA GLY A 187 2.62 17.83 -22.12
C GLY A 187 2.72 18.39 -20.69
N ASN A 188 1.61 18.96 -20.21
CA ASN A 188 1.57 19.66 -18.92
C ASN A 188 1.28 18.73 -17.72
N ASN A 189 0.67 17.56 -17.98
CA ASN A 189 0.27 16.61 -16.96
C ASN A 189 0.88 15.24 -17.29
N GLY A 190 1.69 14.72 -16.38
CA GLY A 190 2.17 13.36 -16.40
C GLY A 190 1.10 12.36 -15.98
N LEU A 191 1.43 11.08 -16.16
CA LEU A 191 0.55 9.96 -15.81
C LEU A 191 0.11 10.01 -14.33
N LEU A 192 0.97 10.43 -13.41
CA LEU A 192 0.60 10.54 -12.00
C LEU A 192 -0.55 11.54 -11.77
N SER A 193 -0.46 12.74 -12.33
CA SER A 193 -1.53 13.75 -12.23
C SER A 193 -2.80 13.31 -12.94
N LYS A 194 -2.69 12.59 -14.07
CA LYS A 194 -3.85 11.99 -14.76
C LYS A 194 -4.57 10.98 -13.87
N ILE A 195 -3.83 10.09 -13.19
CA ILE A 195 -4.39 9.13 -12.22
C ILE A 195 -5.08 9.84 -11.05
N VAL A 196 -4.46 10.90 -10.50
CA VAL A 196 -5.04 11.72 -9.43
C VAL A 196 -6.38 12.35 -9.87
N GLU A 197 -6.46 12.85 -11.10
CA GLU A 197 -7.69 13.42 -11.62
C GLU A 197 -8.79 12.38 -11.86
N VAL A 198 -8.43 11.15 -12.22
CA VAL A 198 -9.38 10.03 -12.35
C VAL A 198 -9.92 9.61 -10.98
N ILE A 199 -9.07 9.34 -9.98
CA ILE A 199 -9.53 8.92 -8.64
C ILE A 199 -10.42 9.98 -7.97
N LYS A 200 -10.21 11.26 -8.29
CA LYS A 200 -11.06 12.38 -7.83
C LYS A 200 -12.47 12.34 -8.40
N LYS A 201 -12.64 11.79 -9.61
CA LYS A 201 -13.92 11.70 -10.32
C LYS A 201 -14.61 10.35 -10.12
N GLU A 202 -13.85 9.32 -9.73
CA GLU A 202 -14.33 7.96 -9.59
C GLU A 202 -15.27 7.78 -8.38
N THR A 203 -16.36 7.03 -8.56
CA THR A 203 -17.36 6.83 -7.50
C THR A 203 -16.81 5.98 -6.35
N GLY A 204 -17.25 6.22 -5.11
CA GLY A 204 -16.77 5.50 -3.93
C GLY A 204 -16.97 3.98 -3.94
N ALA A 205 -17.87 3.47 -4.79
CA ALA A 205 -18.17 2.04 -4.94
C ALA A 205 -17.32 1.35 -6.02
N SER A 206 -16.57 2.09 -6.83
CA SER A 206 -15.83 1.55 -7.97
C SER A 206 -14.58 0.79 -7.55
N THR A 207 -14.40 -0.40 -8.12
CA THR A 207 -13.20 -1.24 -7.94
C THR A 207 -11.93 -0.57 -8.49
N PHE A 208 -12.06 0.36 -9.44
CA PHE A 208 -10.92 1.14 -9.93
C PHE A 208 -10.28 2.00 -8.83
N ARG A 209 -11.03 2.40 -7.80
CA ARG A 209 -10.45 3.17 -6.67
C ARG A 209 -9.39 2.40 -5.92
N PHE A 210 -9.52 1.06 -5.85
CA PHE A 210 -8.50 0.21 -5.26
C PHE A 210 -7.19 0.30 -6.07
N TRP A 211 -7.27 0.04 -7.38
CA TRP A 211 -6.09 0.04 -8.26
C TRP A 211 -5.46 1.42 -8.44
N LEU A 212 -6.27 2.49 -8.54
CA LEU A 212 -5.79 3.87 -8.61
C LEU A 212 -5.05 4.27 -7.32
N SER A 213 -5.59 3.90 -6.16
CA SER A 213 -4.94 4.15 -4.87
C SER A 213 -3.59 3.43 -4.77
N ARG A 214 -3.57 2.14 -5.14
CA ARG A 214 -2.34 1.32 -5.19
C ARG A 214 -1.27 1.94 -6.09
N ALA A 215 -1.65 2.42 -7.27
CA ALA A 215 -0.71 3.04 -8.21
C ALA A 215 -0.06 4.30 -7.61
N ILE A 216 -0.86 5.22 -7.04
CA ILE A 216 -0.33 6.43 -6.41
C ILE A 216 0.53 6.09 -5.19
N GLU A 217 0.06 5.17 -4.35
CA GLU A 217 0.77 4.74 -3.17
C GLU A 217 2.14 4.13 -3.52
N SER A 218 2.22 3.29 -4.56
CA SER A 218 3.49 2.70 -5.00
C SER A 218 4.49 3.74 -5.49
N TYR A 219 4.03 4.86 -6.07
CA TYR A 219 4.88 6.00 -6.41
C TYR A 219 5.46 6.69 -5.15
N LEU A 220 4.68 6.75 -4.07
CA LEU A 220 5.15 7.35 -2.81
C LEU A 220 6.13 6.45 -2.05
N ARG A 221 6.12 5.13 -2.31
CA ARG A 221 7.08 4.18 -1.74
C ARG A 221 8.49 4.34 -2.33
N GLY A 222 9.49 3.79 -1.65
CA GLY A 222 10.91 3.85 -2.06
C GLY A 222 11.70 4.95 -1.36
N SER A 223 12.52 5.68 -2.11
CA SER A 223 13.26 6.83 -1.56
C SER A 223 12.27 7.89 -1.10
N PHE A 224 12.22 8.11 0.21
CA PHE A 224 11.27 9.03 0.81
C PHE A 224 11.58 10.47 0.39
N SER A 225 10.58 11.16 -0.15
CA SER A 225 10.64 12.60 -0.43
C SER A 225 9.34 13.25 0.02
N SER A 226 9.44 14.24 0.90
CA SER A 226 8.29 15.08 1.28
C SER A 226 7.77 15.89 0.10
N ALA A 227 8.63 16.22 -0.88
CA ALA A 227 8.21 16.96 -2.07
C ALA A 227 7.29 16.14 -2.99
N ASP A 228 7.49 14.83 -3.12
CA ASP A 228 6.56 13.94 -3.82
C ASP A 228 5.17 13.97 -3.16
N GLN A 229 5.11 14.01 -1.83
CA GLN A 229 3.86 14.13 -1.08
C GLN A 229 3.25 15.53 -1.27
N ASP A 230 4.04 16.60 -1.11
CA ASP A 230 3.59 17.99 -1.24
C ASP A 230 3.04 18.29 -2.64
N PHE A 231 3.66 17.71 -3.66
CA PHE A 231 3.14 17.73 -5.03
C PHE A 231 1.71 17.18 -5.12
N LEU A 232 1.42 16.06 -4.45
CA LEU A 232 0.08 15.47 -4.40
C LEU A 232 -0.88 16.25 -3.48
N LEU A 233 -0.38 16.86 -2.39
CA LEU A 233 -1.15 17.75 -1.52
C LEU A 233 -1.67 18.96 -2.30
N ARG A 234 -0.82 19.59 -3.12
CA ARG A 234 -1.19 20.72 -4.00
C ARG A 234 -2.28 20.36 -5.01
N ARG A 235 -2.43 19.07 -5.33
CA ARG A 235 -3.48 18.53 -6.22
C ARG A 235 -4.75 18.11 -5.48
N ASN A 236 -4.83 18.43 -4.18
CA ASN A 236 -5.92 18.15 -3.26
C ASN A 236 -6.23 16.65 -3.07
N LEU A 237 -5.23 15.77 -3.27
CA LEU A 237 -5.46 14.33 -3.18
C LEU A 237 -5.79 13.90 -1.74
N LEU A 238 -5.06 14.39 -0.75
CA LEU A 238 -5.24 14.04 0.66
C LEU A 238 -6.67 14.35 1.14
N GLN A 239 -7.16 15.56 0.83
CA GLN A 239 -8.50 16.03 1.14
C GLN A 239 -9.56 15.12 0.52
N HIS A 240 -9.37 14.74 -0.75
CA HIS A 240 -10.28 13.84 -1.44
C HIS A 240 -10.32 12.44 -0.81
N VAL A 241 -9.17 11.86 -0.49
CA VAL A 241 -9.08 10.53 0.15
C VAL A 241 -9.79 10.54 1.50
N ILE A 242 -9.52 11.53 2.36
CA ILE A 242 -10.16 11.69 3.67
C ILE A 242 -11.66 11.90 3.54
N GLN A 243 -12.08 12.80 2.64
CA GLN A 243 -13.50 13.10 2.44
C GLN A 243 -14.24 11.84 2.01
N ASN A 244 -13.70 11.10 1.03
CA ASN A 244 -14.26 9.82 0.58
C ASN A 244 -14.29 8.78 1.70
N LEU A 245 -13.27 8.75 2.56
CA LEU A 245 -13.22 7.87 3.72
C LEU A 245 -14.33 8.19 4.75
N ILE A 246 -14.72 9.45 4.90
CA ILE A 246 -15.68 9.86 5.94
C ILE A 246 -17.13 9.87 5.45
N THR A 247 -17.37 10.06 4.14
CA THR A 247 -18.72 10.16 3.57
C THR A 247 -19.28 8.83 3.07
N SER A 248 -18.44 7.89 2.65
CA SER A 248 -18.90 6.66 2.00
C SER A 248 -19.28 5.59 3.02
N ASN A 249 -20.58 5.29 3.11
CA ASN A 249 -21.14 4.31 4.07
C ASN A 249 -20.99 2.85 3.63
N ILE A 250 -20.83 2.56 2.32
CA ILE A 250 -20.64 1.20 1.81
C ILE A 250 -19.34 1.18 1.02
N ARG A 251 -18.37 0.38 1.46
CA ARG A 251 -17.08 0.19 0.80
C ARG A 251 -16.71 -1.28 0.78
N HIS A 252 -16.21 -1.73 -0.37
CA HIS A 252 -15.49 -3.00 -0.45
C HIS A 252 -14.25 -2.93 0.44
N LYS A 253 -13.93 -4.03 1.14
CA LYS A 253 -12.81 -4.11 2.10
C LYS A 253 -11.49 -3.67 1.47
N GLU A 254 -11.23 -4.10 0.23
CA GLU A 254 -10.03 -3.75 -0.54
C GLU A 254 -9.90 -2.25 -0.80
N VAL A 255 -11.02 -1.58 -1.16
CA VAL A 255 -11.04 -0.12 -1.36
C VAL A 255 -10.78 0.62 -0.05
N LEU A 256 -11.28 0.10 1.08
CA LEU A 256 -11.01 0.66 2.39
C LEU A 256 -9.54 0.54 2.76
N GLN A 257 -8.95 -0.66 2.64
CA GLN A 257 -7.54 -0.93 2.91
C GLN A 257 -6.63 -0.03 2.07
N SER A 258 -6.80 -0.04 0.75
CA SER A 258 -5.99 0.79 -0.16
C SER A 258 -6.13 2.30 0.09
N SER A 259 -7.29 2.76 0.57
CA SER A 259 -7.46 4.16 0.98
C SER A 259 -6.65 4.49 2.23
N PHE A 260 -6.58 3.59 3.20
CA PHE A 260 -5.74 3.76 4.39
C PHE A 260 -4.25 3.64 4.05
N ASP A 261 -3.87 2.71 3.20
CA ASP A 261 -2.47 2.55 2.75
C ASP A 261 -1.98 3.82 2.04
N LEU A 262 -2.78 4.33 1.08
CA LEU A 262 -2.49 5.60 0.40
C LEU A 262 -2.45 6.78 1.38
N LEU A 263 -3.41 6.86 2.31
CA LEU A 263 -3.42 7.92 3.32
C LEU A 263 -2.17 7.87 4.20
N GLY A 264 -1.72 6.66 4.56
CA GLY A 264 -0.47 6.44 5.29
C GLY A 264 0.73 6.97 4.53
N GLU A 265 0.90 6.61 3.26
CA GLU A 265 2.04 7.09 2.47
C GLU A 265 1.97 8.59 2.16
N LEU A 266 0.78 9.19 2.06
CA LEU A 266 0.64 10.64 1.83
C LEU A 266 1.10 11.48 3.02
N VAL A 267 0.91 11.01 4.25
CA VAL A 267 1.18 11.83 5.46
C VAL A 267 2.46 11.46 6.19
N LYS A 268 2.93 10.22 6.05
CA LYS A 268 4.06 9.68 6.81
C LYS A 268 5.26 10.65 6.75
N PHE A 269 5.77 11.03 7.91
CA PHE A 269 6.91 11.93 8.13
C PHE A 269 6.83 13.34 7.53
N ASN A 270 5.64 13.83 7.12
CA ASN A 270 5.49 15.16 6.52
C ASN A 270 4.56 16.06 7.33
N VAL A 271 5.13 17.09 7.96
CA VAL A 271 4.39 18.05 8.80
C VAL A 271 3.32 18.78 8.01
N SER A 272 3.61 19.25 6.79
CA SER A 272 2.64 19.93 5.91
C SER A 272 1.43 19.05 5.61
N ALA A 273 1.66 17.75 5.36
CA ALA A 273 0.59 16.79 5.16
C ALA A 273 -0.27 16.61 6.43
N PHE A 274 0.34 16.61 7.61
CA PHE A 274 -0.40 16.56 8.87
C PHE A 274 -1.17 17.83 9.20
N VAL A 275 -0.67 19.01 8.82
CA VAL A 275 -1.40 20.28 8.92
C VAL A 275 -2.67 20.22 8.06
N GLU A 276 -2.56 19.73 6.83
CA GLU A 276 -3.71 19.56 5.95
C GLU A 276 -4.69 18.50 6.49
N LEU A 277 -4.21 17.34 6.93
CA LEU A 277 -5.04 16.31 7.56
C LEU A 277 -5.80 16.86 8.79
N ASN A 278 -5.13 17.65 9.63
CA ASN A 278 -5.75 18.27 10.79
C ASN A 278 -6.82 19.30 10.39
N THR A 279 -6.59 20.06 9.32
CA THR A 279 -7.57 20.99 8.74
C THR A 279 -8.82 20.25 8.26
N GLN A 280 -8.66 19.07 7.67
CA GLN A 280 -9.78 18.20 7.31
C GLN A 280 -10.53 17.65 8.53
N MET A 281 -9.91 17.63 9.71
CA MET A 281 -10.50 17.21 11.00
C MET A 281 -11.04 18.38 11.84
N HIS A 282 -11.51 19.46 11.21
CA HIS A 282 -12.02 20.68 11.86
C HIS A 282 -13.19 20.53 12.84
N ASN A 283 -13.86 19.36 12.92
CA ASN A 283 -14.96 19.15 13.86
C ASN A 283 -14.97 17.75 14.48
N SER A 284 -15.58 17.66 15.68
CA SER A 284 -15.62 16.44 16.48
C SER A 284 -16.35 15.27 15.82
N THR A 285 -17.26 15.54 14.88
CA THR A 285 -17.99 14.48 14.15
C THR A 285 -17.08 13.79 13.13
N ARG A 286 -16.30 14.57 12.37
CA ARG A 286 -15.32 14.03 11.40
C ARG A 286 -14.21 13.26 12.10
N GLN A 287 -13.69 13.84 13.19
CA GLN A 287 -12.72 13.22 14.08
C GLN A 287 -13.19 11.84 14.57
N ARG A 288 -14.39 11.77 15.18
CA ARG A 288 -14.97 10.51 15.66
C ARG A 288 -15.22 9.50 14.54
N LYS A 289 -15.67 9.95 13.36
CA LYS A 289 -15.89 9.06 12.21
C LYS A 289 -14.59 8.42 11.73
N LEU A 290 -13.51 9.19 11.59
CA LEU A 290 -12.21 8.66 11.18
C LEU A 290 -11.70 7.63 12.21
N LEU A 291 -11.71 7.97 13.49
CA LEU A 291 -11.28 7.05 14.54
C LEU A 291 -12.16 5.79 14.61
N ALA A 292 -13.48 5.93 14.44
CA ALA A 292 -14.39 4.78 14.41
C ALA A 292 -14.06 3.83 13.25
N LEU A 293 -13.75 4.36 12.07
CA LEU A 293 -13.36 3.56 10.90
C LEU A 293 -12.01 2.86 11.07
N MET A 294 -11.00 3.58 11.58
CA MET A 294 -9.70 2.98 11.92
C MET A 294 -9.89 1.84 12.92
N ASN A 295 -10.68 2.08 13.97
CA ASN A 295 -10.90 1.10 15.02
C ASN A 295 -11.75 -0.09 14.55
N SER A 296 -12.77 0.10 13.71
CA SER A 296 -13.61 -1.02 13.25
C SER A 296 -12.91 -1.92 12.24
N SER A 297 -11.89 -1.41 11.55
CA SER A 297 -11.19 -2.08 10.45
C SER A 297 -9.68 -2.08 10.71
N LEU A 298 -9.26 -2.63 11.85
CA LEU A 298 -7.86 -2.56 12.29
C LEU A 298 -6.90 -3.27 11.34
N VAL A 299 -7.27 -4.44 10.80
CA VAL A 299 -6.43 -5.13 9.81
C VAL A 299 -6.21 -4.24 8.59
N ASP A 300 -7.24 -3.56 8.10
CA ASP A 300 -7.15 -2.72 6.91
C ASP A 300 -6.47 -1.36 7.17
N SER A 301 -6.49 -0.86 8.41
CA SER A 301 -5.96 0.46 8.77
C SER A 301 -4.60 0.44 9.49
N ASN A 302 -4.05 -0.76 9.79
CA ASN A 302 -2.83 -0.89 10.58
C ASN A 302 -1.61 -0.16 9.95
N MET A 303 -1.49 -0.16 8.62
CA MET A 303 -0.44 0.59 7.91
C MET A 303 -0.56 2.09 8.14
N PHE A 304 -1.76 2.64 8.11
CA PHE A 304 -2.01 4.05 8.43
C PHE A 304 -1.67 4.35 9.90
N ILE A 305 -2.13 3.52 10.84
CA ILE A 305 -1.83 3.67 12.27
C ILE A 305 -0.31 3.67 12.51
N ARG A 306 0.41 2.75 11.86
CA ARG A 306 1.88 2.69 11.92
C ARG A 306 2.51 3.98 11.40
N SER A 307 2.05 4.51 10.27
CA SER A 307 2.52 5.79 9.74
C SER A 307 2.27 6.96 10.70
N LEU A 308 1.12 6.99 11.38
CA LEU A 308 0.81 8.00 12.39
C LEU A 308 1.80 7.94 13.57
N ILE A 309 2.04 6.74 14.11
CA ILE A 309 2.93 6.54 15.25
C ILE A 309 4.38 6.89 14.90
N LEU A 310 4.86 6.41 13.75
CA LEU A 310 6.19 6.72 13.24
C LEU A 310 6.39 8.23 13.06
N SER A 311 5.38 8.92 12.52
CA SER A 311 5.44 10.38 12.33
C SER A 311 5.40 11.13 13.64
N TYR A 312 4.52 10.75 14.57
CA TYR A 312 4.47 11.33 15.91
C TYR A 312 5.83 11.23 16.61
N GLU A 313 6.46 10.05 16.57
CA GLU A 313 7.75 9.83 17.24
C GLU A 313 8.88 10.61 16.58
N LEU A 314 8.90 10.71 15.25
CA LEU A 314 9.85 11.57 14.54
C LEU A 314 9.67 13.03 14.95
N PHE A 315 8.42 13.50 15.09
CA PHE A 315 8.12 14.89 15.35
C PHE A 315 8.44 15.29 16.79
N VAL A 316 8.08 14.44 17.75
CA VAL A 316 8.39 14.67 19.17
C VAL A 316 9.87 14.51 19.47
N SER A 317 10.56 13.63 18.75
CA SER A 317 12.02 13.48 18.88
C SER A 317 12.80 14.49 18.04
N SER A 318 12.11 15.35 17.28
CA SER A 318 12.77 16.44 16.56
C SER A 318 13.25 17.50 17.56
N GLY A 319 14.38 18.14 17.29
CA GLY A 319 14.85 19.27 18.10
C GLY A 319 14.05 20.56 17.88
N ASP A 320 12.92 20.48 17.17
CA ASP A 320 12.04 21.59 16.82
C ASP A 320 10.82 21.59 17.76
N GLU A 321 10.78 22.57 18.68
CA GLU A 321 9.73 22.67 19.69
C GLU A 321 8.36 23.00 19.09
N ASP A 322 8.29 23.72 17.97
CA ASP A 322 7.02 24.04 17.31
C ASP A 322 6.43 22.78 16.67
N MET A 323 7.27 21.97 16.03
CA MET A 323 6.91 20.69 15.44
C MET A 323 6.46 19.67 16.49
N LYS A 324 7.13 19.66 17.64
CA LYS A 324 6.76 18.84 18.80
C LYS A 324 5.41 19.29 19.40
N ALA A 325 5.25 20.57 19.70
CA ALA A 325 4.00 21.13 20.22
C ALA A 325 2.83 20.87 19.26
N PHE A 326 3.06 20.98 17.95
CA PHE A 326 2.07 20.64 16.95
C PHE A 326 1.62 19.17 17.05
N ALA A 327 2.55 18.22 17.20
CA ALA A 327 2.25 16.80 17.30
C ALA A 327 1.55 16.42 18.61
N GLU A 328 1.95 17.02 19.74
CA GLU A 328 1.44 16.69 21.07
C GLU A 328 0.12 17.37 21.40
N GLU A 329 -0.10 18.60 20.94
CA GLU A 329 -1.19 19.45 21.41
C GLU A 329 -2.19 19.87 20.31
N CYS A 330 -1.72 20.05 19.07
CA CYS A 330 -2.54 20.67 18.02
C CYS A 330 -3.15 19.68 17.03
N CYS A 331 -2.37 18.67 16.60
CA CYS A 331 -2.79 17.72 15.59
C CYS A 331 -3.60 16.59 16.23
N TYR A 332 -4.91 16.57 15.96
CA TYR A 332 -5.85 15.65 16.62
C TYR A 332 -5.44 14.17 16.50
N VAL A 333 -5.09 13.73 15.29
CA VAL A 333 -4.73 12.32 15.04
C VAL A 333 -3.38 11.94 15.63
N LEU A 334 -2.41 12.86 15.65
CA LEU A 334 -1.09 12.63 16.25
C LEU A 334 -1.17 12.60 17.77
N CYS A 335 -1.88 13.56 18.37
CA CYS A 335 -2.16 13.58 19.80
C CYS A 335 -2.85 12.27 20.25
N HIS A 336 -3.85 11.80 19.47
CA HIS A 336 -4.55 10.53 19.73
C HIS A 336 -3.59 9.34 19.76
N VAL A 337 -2.72 9.18 18.74
CA VAL A 337 -1.76 8.06 18.71
C VAL A 337 -0.54 8.26 19.61
N GLY A 338 -0.28 9.48 20.07
CA GLY A 338 0.77 9.80 21.02
C GLY A 338 0.48 9.29 22.43
N SER A 339 -0.80 9.18 22.79
CA SER A 339 -1.24 8.70 24.10
C SER A 339 -0.86 7.24 24.37
N LEU A 340 -0.21 7.00 25.51
CA LEU A 340 0.09 5.65 26.04
C LEU A 340 -1.17 4.77 26.09
N LYS A 341 -2.30 5.31 26.59
CA LYS A 341 -3.57 4.57 26.69
C LYS A 341 -4.05 4.10 25.32
N THR A 342 -4.03 4.97 24.32
CA THR A 342 -4.42 4.63 22.96
C THR A 342 -3.53 3.55 22.37
N ARG A 343 -2.20 3.66 22.56
CA ARG A 343 -1.24 2.68 22.05
C ARG A 343 -1.42 1.31 22.67
N ILE A 344 -1.67 1.23 23.97
CA ILE A 344 -1.99 -0.03 24.66
C ILE A 344 -3.28 -0.64 24.07
N ASN A 345 -4.31 0.18 23.85
CA ASN A 345 -5.56 -0.30 23.25
C ASN A 345 -5.34 -0.87 21.84
N TYR A 346 -4.56 -0.18 20.99
CA TYR A 346 -4.19 -0.71 19.67
C TYR A 346 -3.41 -2.01 19.80
N LEU A 347 -2.42 -2.06 20.69
CA LEU A 347 -1.60 -3.25 20.91
C LEU A 347 -2.43 -4.46 21.31
N GLN A 348 -3.29 -4.33 22.31
CA GLN A 348 -4.21 -5.39 22.75
C GLN A 348 -5.08 -5.87 21.60
N ARG A 349 -5.73 -4.94 20.89
CA ARG A 349 -6.67 -5.28 19.82
C ARG A 349 -5.99 -5.89 18.60
N LEU A 350 -4.79 -5.42 18.22
CA LEU A 350 -4.01 -6.02 17.15
C LEU A 350 -3.64 -7.46 17.50
N LEU A 351 -3.16 -7.70 18.73
CA LEU A 351 -2.79 -9.05 19.20
C LEU A 351 -4.00 -9.97 19.38
N SER A 352 -5.20 -9.46 19.61
CA SER A 352 -6.42 -10.28 19.62
C SER A 352 -6.87 -10.71 18.20
N LEU A 353 -6.42 -10.03 17.14
CA LEU A 353 -6.82 -10.31 15.76
C LEU A 353 -5.96 -11.40 15.10
N ILE A 354 -4.73 -11.60 15.59
CA ILE A 354 -3.74 -12.50 14.99
C ILE A 354 -3.20 -13.50 16.01
N ASN A 355 -2.89 -14.70 15.54
CA ASN A 355 -2.15 -15.74 16.23
C ASN A 355 -1.44 -16.62 15.18
N ILE A 356 -0.56 -17.53 15.60
CA ILE A 356 0.20 -18.39 14.66
C ILE A 356 -0.71 -19.16 13.69
N HIS A 357 -1.92 -19.54 14.09
CA HIS A 357 -2.82 -20.37 13.28
C HIS A 357 -3.61 -19.59 12.23
N ASN A 358 -3.83 -18.29 12.42
CA ASN A 358 -4.62 -17.45 11.50
C ASN A 358 -3.80 -16.36 10.80
N LEU A 359 -2.47 -16.39 10.98
CA LEU A 359 -1.58 -15.43 10.35
C LEU A 359 -1.48 -15.69 8.84
N THR A 360 -1.67 -14.64 8.06
CA THR A 360 -1.64 -14.66 6.60
C THR A 360 -0.73 -13.54 6.07
N GLN A 361 -0.45 -13.56 4.76
CA GLN A 361 0.26 -12.46 4.10
C GLN A 361 -0.47 -11.11 4.25
N GLU A 362 -1.80 -11.13 4.41
CA GLU A 362 -2.62 -9.91 4.52
C GLU A 362 -2.59 -9.29 5.93
N ASN A 363 -2.41 -10.10 6.98
CA ASN A 363 -2.52 -9.62 8.37
C ASN A 363 -1.20 -9.66 9.16
N VAL A 364 -0.13 -10.25 8.62
CA VAL A 364 1.22 -10.25 9.25
C VAL A 364 1.71 -8.85 9.58
N SER A 365 1.25 -7.85 8.83
CA SER A 365 1.61 -6.45 9.03
C SER A 365 1.08 -5.87 10.36
N CYS A 366 0.02 -6.45 10.93
CA CYS A 366 -0.48 -6.11 12.26
C CYS A 366 0.58 -6.38 13.34
N LEU A 367 1.33 -7.48 13.21
CA LEU A 367 2.44 -7.80 14.11
C LEU A 367 3.55 -6.76 14.02
N ASN A 368 3.90 -6.34 12.79
CA ASN A 368 4.89 -5.28 12.60
C ASN A 368 4.44 -3.94 13.21
N THR A 369 3.15 -3.62 13.13
CA THR A 369 2.58 -2.43 13.77
C THR A 369 2.62 -2.52 15.30
N ALA A 370 2.29 -3.69 15.86
CA ALA A 370 2.43 -3.96 17.30
C ALA A 370 3.88 -3.84 17.77
N LEU A 371 4.83 -4.36 17.00
CA LEU A 371 6.26 -4.23 17.28
C LEU A 371 6.72 -2.77 17.27
N VAL A 372 6.30 -1.95 16.31
CA VAL A 372 6.63 -0.51 16.30
C VAL A 372 6.17 0.18 17.59
N ILE A 373 4.95 -0.13 18.07
CA ILE A 373 4.46 0.40 19.35
C ILE A 373 5.39 0.03 20.50
N LEU A 374 5.76 -1.26 20.60
CA LEU A 374 6.63 -1.77 21.66
C LEU A 374 8.06 -1.21 21.57
N MET A 375 8.60 -1.05 20.37
CA MET A 375 9.92 -0.47 20.12
C MET A 375 10.00 0.98 20.60
N PHE A 376 8.98 1.80 20.34
CA PHE A 376 8.96 3.16 20.87
C PHE A 376 8.70 3.20 22.38
N GLY A 377 7.89 2.27 22.90
CA GLY A 377 7.78 2.05 24.35
C GLY A 377 9.14 1.73 24.98
N LEU A 378 9.95 0.89 24.33
CA LEU A 378 11.31 0.59 24.78
C LEU A 378 12.22 1.82 24.75
N LYS A 379 12.22 2.59 23.66
CA LYS A 379 13.01 3.82 23.53
C LYS A 379 12.68 4.86 24.60
N LYS A 380 11.42 4.91 25.05
CA LYS A 380 10.94 5.82 26.11
C LYS A 380 11.09 5.25 27.53
N GLY A 381 11.55 4.01 27.69
CA GLY A 381 11.61 3.34 29.00
C GLY A 381 10.23 2.93 29.55
N GLU A 382 9.20 2.92 28.70
CA GLU A 382 7.81 2.62 29.03
C GLU A 382 7.43 1.15 28.77
N LEU A 383 8.31 0.36 28.12
CA LEU A 383 8.03 -1.03 27.75
C LEU A 383 7.48 -1.90 28.91
N PRO A 384 8.02 -1.82 30.16
CA PRO A 384 7.44 -2.54 31.29
C PRO A 384 5.96 -2.22 31.55
N GLN A 385 5.54 -0.98 31.30
CA GLN A 385 4.13 -0.58 31.47
C GLN A 385 3.27 -1.25 30.40
N TYR A 386 3.70 -1.24 29.13
CA TYR A 386 3.00 -1.93 28.05
C TYR A 386 2.81 -3.43 28.35
N LEU A 387 3.89 -4.12 28.74
CA LEU A 387 3.84 -5.54 29.07
C LEU A 387 2.96 -5.83 30.30
N HIS A 388 3.03 -4.96 31.33
CA HIS A 388 2.18 -5.06 32.50
C HIS A 388 0.68 -4.94 32.16
N TYR A 389 0.31 -3.97 31.30
CA TYR A 389 -1.08 -3.82 30.87
C TYR A 389 -1.58 -4.99 30.00
N LEU A 390 -0.69 -5.57 29.17
CA LEU A 390 -0.99 -6.82 28.46
C LEU A 390 -1.22 -7.98 29.42
N ALA A 391 -0.47 -8.05 30.53
CA ALA A 391 -0.60 -9.09 31.55
C ALA A 391 -1.85 -8.95 32.43
N THR A 392 -2.32 -7.73 32.70
CA THR A 392 -3.30 -7.47 33.79
C THR A 392 -4.70 -7.03 33.33
N ASN A 393 -4.86 -6.55 32.11
CA ASN A 393 -6.12 -6.06 31.53
C ASN A 393 -6.97 -5.19 32.49
N VAL A 394 -6.63 -3.89 32.55
CA VAL A 394 -7.46 -2.87 33.20
C VAL A 394 -8.51 -2.38 32.19
N GLU A 395 -9.67 -3.03 32.12
CA GLU A 395 -10.98 -2.41 31.84
C GLU A 395 -12.10 -3.49 31.73
N GLY A 396 -12.88 -3.66 32.81
CA GLY A 396 -14.31 -3.96 32.71
C GLY A 396 -14.80 -5.41 32.69
N CYS A 397 -13.97 -6.45 32.81
CA CYS A 397 -14.45 -7.83 32.92
C CYS A 397 -14.26 -8.35 34.35
N SER A 398 -15.34 -8.51 35.11
CA SER A 398 -15.39 -9.03 36.49
C SER A 398 -15.09 -10.54 36.60
N VAL A 399 -14.47 -11.13 35.57
CA VAL A 399 -14.10 -12.54 35.55
C VAL A 399 -12.66 -12.64 35.04
N ALA A 400 -11.71 -12.57 35.97
CA ALA A 400 -10.31 -12.90 35.71
C ALA A 400 -10.22 -14.38 35.30
N THR A 401 -10.33 -14.66 34.00
CA THR A 401 -10.19 -16.01 33.43
C THR A 401 -9.32 -15.93 32.20
N ASN A 402 -8.16 -16.58 32.26
CA ASN A 402 -7.26 -17.08 31.20
C ASN A 402 -6.88 -16.20 29.98
N SER A 403 -7.59 -15.14 29.59
CA SER A 403 -7.30 -14.39 28.36
C SER A 403 -6.11 -13.43 28.45
N CYS A 404 -5.69 -13.04 29.65
CA CYS A 404 -4.58 -12.09 29.83
C CYS A 404 -3.20 -12.76 29.69
N ALA A 405 -3.03 -13.96 30.24
CA ALA A 405 -1.86 -14.80 29.97
C ALA A 405 -1.76 -15.12 28.46
N LEU A 406 -2.91 -15.35 27.82
CA LEU A 406 -2.98 -15.64 26.39
C LEU A 406 -2.46 -14.50 25.49
N HIS A 407 -2.56 -13.22 25.88
CA HIS A 407 -1.99 -12.13 25.04
C HIS A 407 -0.46 -12.13 25.04
N LEU A 408 0.17 -12.35 26.20
CA LEU A 408 1.63 -12.40 26.30
C LEU A 408 2.21 -13.69 25.71
N GLU A 409 1.55 -14.82 25.93
CA GLU A 409 1.90 -16.09 25.30
C GLU A 409 1.76 -15.98 23.77
N ASN A 410 0.62 -15.48 23.27
CA ASN A 410 0.41 -15.24 21.85
C ASN A 410 1.43 -14.27 21.27
N LEU A 411 1.75 -13.17 21.97
CA LEU A 411 2.79 -12.25 21.54
C LEU A 411 4.14 -12.97 21.42
N ARG A 412 4.54 -13.75 22.43
CA ARG A 412 5.80 -14.51 22.39
C ARG A 412 5.85 -15.45 21.19
N ASP A 413 4.78 -16.20 20.96
CA ASP A 413 4.63 -17.12 19.84
C ASP A 413 4.73 -16.40 18.48
N LEU A 414 4.02 -15.27 18.33
CA LEU A 414 4.09 -14.43 17.15
C LEU A 414 5.51 -13.86 16.91
N LEU A 415 6.23 -13.50 17.97
CA LEU A 415 7.60 -12.99 17.87
C LEU A 415 8.61 -14.07 17.47
N LEU A 416 8.44 -15.32 17.93
CA LEU A 416 9.23 -16.45 17.45
C LEU A 416 8.96 -16.70 15.97
N PHE A 417 7.69 -16.67 15.54
CA PHE A 417 7.35 -16.70 14.13
C PHE A 417 8.00 -15.54 13.35
N TRP A 418 8.00 -14.33 13.90
CA TRP A 418 8.62 -13.16 13.25
C TRP A 418 10.12 -13.38 13.01
N GLN A 419 10.83 -13.97 13.98
CA GLN A 419 12.26 -14.30 13.82
C GLN A 419 12.47 -15.26 12.65
N ASP A 420 11.71 -16.35 12.58
CA ASP A 420 11.79 -17.31 11.48
C ASP A 420 11.46 -16.66 10.13
N HIS A 421 10.46 -15.78 10.11
CA HIS A 421 9.98 -15.13 8.90
C HIS A 421 10.97 -14.10 8.32
N TYR A 422 11.51 -13.21 9.17
CA TYR A 422 12.32 -12.08 8.73
C TYR A 422 13.83 -12.38 8.72
N LEU A 423 14.36 -13.12 9.70
CA LEU A 423 15.82 -13.35 9.78
C LEU A 423 16.38 -14.20 8.63
N GLN A 424 15.51 -14.88 7.88
CA GLN A 424 15.89 -15.68 6.71
C GLN A 424 15.64 -14.96 5.37
N LYS A 425 15.05 -13.75 5.38
CA LYS A 425 14.58 -13.03 4.18
C LYS A 425 15.09 -11.60 4.10
N ASP A 426 16.22 -11.40 3.43
CA ASP A 426 16.87 -10.07 3.29
C ASP A 426 15.96 -8.97 2.70
N LYS A 427 15.07 -9.33 1.76
CA LYS A 427 14.20 -8.36 1.08
C LYS A 427 13.17 -7.74 2.01
N ASP A 428 12.50 -8.56 2.83
CA ASP A 428 11.41 -8.10 3.69
C ASP A 428 11.95 -7.23 4.84
N CYS A 429 13.19 -7.51 5.29
CA CYS A 429 13.94 -6.69 6.24
C CYS A 429 14.21 -5.28 5.71
N THR A 430 14.68 -5.19 4.46
CA THR A 430 14.98 -3.90 3.83
C THR A 430 13.72 -3.04 3.69
N ILE A 431 12.57 -3.65 3.41
CA ILE A 431 11.29 -2.94 3.29
C ILE A 431 10.84 -2.40 4.66
N LEU A 432 10.98 -3.21 5.72
CA LEU A 432 10.69 -2.75 7.08
C LEU A 432 11.55 -1.56 7.48
N GLU A 433 12.86 -1.65 7.25
CA GLU A 433 13.81 -0.59 7.57
C GLU A 433 13.48 0.71 6.81
N LYS A 434 13.37 0.64 5.48
CA LYS A 434 13.05 1.82 4.66
C LYS A 434 11.68 2.42 5.01
N GLY A 435 10.68 1.56 5.23
CA GLY A 435 9.31 1.99 5.52
C GLY A 435 9.14 2.64 6.89
N SER A 436 9.95 2.24 7.87
CA SER A 436 9.91 2.75 9.26
C SER A 436 10.98 3.77 9.59
N ARG A 437 12.07 3.83 8.82
CA ARG A 437 13.33 4.51 9.17
C ARG A 437 13.95 4.02 10.49
N ILE A 438 13.59 2.81 10.92
CA ILE A 438 14.20 2.16 12.07
C ILE A 438 15.14 1.09 11.54
N CYS A 439 16.41 1.16 11.93
CA CYS A 439 17.43 0.18 11.52
C CYS A 439 16.95 -1.24 11.85
N PHE A 440 17.10 -2.19 10.91
CA PHE A 440 16.66 -3.56 11.11
C PHE A 440 17.32 -4.21 12.35
N GLN A 441 18.52 -3.76 12.72
CA GLN A 441 19.19 -4.16 13.94
C GLN A 441 18.33 -3.92 15.19
N GLU A 442 17.65 -2.77 15.27
CA GLU A 442 16.80 -2.40 16.41
C GLU A 442 15.56 -3.28 16.49
N TRP A 443 15.00 -3.69 15.34
CA TRP A 443 13.91 -4.67 15.30
C TRP A 443 14.36 -5.99 15.90
N ARG A 444 15.52 -6.49 15.46
CA ARG A 444 16.10 -7.75 15.96
C ARG A 444 16.40 -7.68 17.45
N ASP A 445 16.98 -6.58 17.93
CA ASP A 445 17.33 -6.41 19.33
C ASP A 445 16.08 -6.35 20.21
N THR A 446 15.04 -5.64 19.77
CA THR A 446 13.76 -5.56 20.49
C THR A 446 13.08 -6.94 20.56
N VAL A 447 13.02 -7.67 19.45
CA VAL A 447 12.42 -9.01 19.42
C VAL A 447 13.20 -9.97 20.31
N SER A 448 14.54 -9.91 20.29
CA SER A 448 15.40 -10.73 21.14
C SER A 448 15.23 -10.41 22.62
N LEU A 449 15.08 -9.11 22.98
CA LEU A 449 14.79 -8.68 24.34
C LEU A 449 13.44 -9.19 24.84
N LEU A 450 12.39 -9.08 24.01
CA LEU A 450 11.04 -9.50 24.37
C LEU A 450 10.93 -11.02 24.55
N THR A 451 11.66 -11.79 23.74
CA THR A 451 11.60 -13.26 23.70
C THR A 451 12.62 -13.95 24.62
N CYS A 452 13.50 -13.22 25.31
CA CYS A 452 14.46 -13.83 26.20
C CYS A 452 13.80 -14.45 27.44
N ASP A 453 14.40 -15.51 27.97
CA ASP A 453 13.87 -16.26 29.12
C ASP A 453 14.25 -15.61 30.48
N ASP A 454 14.66 -14.33 30.49
CA ASP A 454 15.04 -13.62 31.71
C ASP A 454 13.81 -13.22 32.53
N CYS A 455 13.49 -14.02 33.56
CA CYS A 455 12.39 -13.77 34.48
C CYS A 455 12.63 -12.61 35.47
N LYS A 456 13.78 -11.94 35.43
CA LYS A 456 14.10 -10.77 36.28
C LYS A 456 14.06 -9.45 35.51
N ASN A 457 14.02 -9.50 34.19
CA ASN A 457 14.01 -8.30 33.35
C ASN A 457 12.57 -7.86 33.05
N PRO A 458 12.09 -6.70 33.55
CA PRO A 458 10.73 -6.24 33.31
C PRO A 458 10.45 -5.83 31.85
N CYS A 459 11.46 -5.82 30.99
CA CYS A 459 11.30 -5.65 29.55
C CYS A 459 11.15 -6.97 28.78
N ALA A 460 11.28 -8.12 29.45
CA ALA A 460 11.11 -9.45 28.86
C ALA A 460 9.71 -10.01 29.13
N ILE A 461 9.13 -10.75 28.18
CA ILE A 461 7.82 -11.38 28.38
C ILE A 461 7.86 -12.44 29.49
N ALA A 462 9.00 -13.13 29.66
CA ALA A 462 9.21 -14.16 30.67
C ALA A 462 8.96 -13.66 32.12
N PHE A 463 9.25 -12.38 32.39
CA PHE A 463 9.01 -11.75 33.70
C PHE A 463 7.54 -11.80 34.11
N TYR A 464 6.61 -11.73 33.16
CA TYR A 464 5.16 -11.65 33.42
C TYR A 464 4.43 -12.98 33.28
N THR A 465 5.08 -14.02 32.74
CA THR A 465 4.47 -15.32 32.44
C THR A 465 4.88 -16.42 33.42
N THR A 466 5.84 -16.16 34.31
CA THR A 466 6.26 -17.13 35.33
C THR A 466 5.24 -17.16 36.48
N PRO A 467 4.58 -18.31 36.77
CA PRO A 467 3.70 -18.40 37.93
C PRO A 467 4.51 -18.18 39.20
N ALA A 468 4.06 -17.26 40.05
CA ALA A 468 4.59 -17.13 41.40
C ALA A 468 4.52 -18.51 42.07
N VAL A 469 5.68 -19.10 42.37
CA VAL A 469 5.75 -20.36 43.10
C VAL A 469 4.92 -20.18 44.36
N SER A 470 3.82 -20.93 44.44
CA SER A 470 2.96 -20.98 45.61
C SER A 470 3.84 -21.33 46.81
N SER A 471 3.99 -20.42 47.76
CA SER A 471 4.63 -20.66 49.05
C SER A 471 3.74 -21.53 49.96
N ARG A 472 3.16 -22.60 49.41
CA ARG A 472 2.44 -23.65 50.12
C ARG A 472 3.02 -25.00 49.74
N ALA A 473 4.21 -25.27 50.24
CA ALA A 473 4.58 -26.60 50.68
C ALA A 473 5.34 -26.42 51.99
N SER A 474 4.70 -26.93 53.04
CA SER A 474 5.11 -26.97 54.44
C SER A 474 6.31 -27.86 54.65
#